data_AF-A0A196M7E0-F1
#
_entry.id   AF-A0A196M7E0-F1
#
_cell.length_a   1.000
_cell.length_b   1.000
_cell.length_c   1.000
_cell.angle_alpha   90.00
_cell.angle_beta   90.00
_cell.angle_gamma   90.00
#
_symmetry.space_group_name_H-M   'P 1'
#
loop_
_entity.id
_entity.type
_entity.pdbx_description
1 polymer ?
#
loop_
_entity_poly.entity_id
_entity_poly.type
_entity_poly.pdbx_seq_one_letter_code
_entity_poly.pdbx_strand_id
1 'polypeptide(L)' 'MLDYTQLPSRSVRFRAGRPPKDDLSTWSVTDDWPERVPVTSVEVDVFEAWFGEVFDELFGPCQ' A
#
# COMPACT_ATOMS: atom_id res chain seq x y z
N MET A 1 -5.18 2.93 -14.25
CA MET A 1 -5.44 2.23 -12.98
C MET A 1 -4.13 1.62 -12.54
N LEU A 2 -3.53 2.11 -11.45
CA LEU A 2 -2.24 1.60 -10.97
C LEU A 2 -2.44 0.25 -10.28
N ASP A 3 -1.63 -0.73 -10.67
CA ASP A 3 -1.67 -2.10 -10.16
C ASP A 3 -0.82 -2.19 -8.87
N TYR A 4 -1.46 -1.96 -7.71
CA TYR A 4 -0.82 -2.06 -6.40
C TYR A 4 -0.43 -3.49 -6.00
N THR A 5 -0.78 -4.50 -6.81
CA THR A 5 -0.40 -5.90 -6.56
C THR A 5 0.99 -6.26 -7.08
N GLN A 6 1.63 -5.36 -7.83
CA GLN A 6 2.93 -5.64 -8.42
C GLN A 6 4.09 -5.19 -7.52
N LEU A 7 4.37 -5.98 -6.49
CA LEU A 7 5.64 -5.88 -5.74
C LEU A 7 6.81 -6.02 -6.74
N PRO A 8 7.86 -5.19 -6.65
CA PRO A 8 9.02 -5.30 -7.53
C PRO A 8 9.61 -6.69 -7.37
N SER A 9 9.52 -7.48 -8.43
CA SER A 9 9.98 -8.87 -8.46
C SER A 9 11.51 -8.88 -8.40
N ARG A 10 12.08 -8.68 -7.21
CA ARG A 10 13.50 -8.91 -6.98
C ARG A 10 13.70 -10.41 -7.15
N SER A 11 14.19 -10.81 -8.32
CA SER A 11 14.38 -12.21 -8.68
C SER A 11 15.40 -12.86 -7.74
N VAL A 12 14.93 -13.35 -6.59
CA VAL A 12 15.69 -14.27 -5.75
C VAL A 12 15.74 -15.58 -6.51
N ARG A 13 16.94 -15.99 -6.93
CA ARG A 13 17.14 -17.30 -7.55
C ARG A 13 16.89 -18.39 -6.51
N PHE A 14 15.63 -18.78 -6.33
CA PHE A 14 15.28 -19.93 -5.51
C PHE A 14 15.84 -21.18 -6.19
N ARG A 15 16.76 -21.88 -5.50
CA ARG A 15 17.24 -23.19 -5.94
C ARG A 15 16.01 -24.11 -6.07
N ALA A 16 15.67 -24.49 -7.30
CA ALA A 16 14.55 -25.36 -7.59
C ALA A 16 14.67 -26.68 -6.81
N GLY A 17 13.74 -26.96 -5.90
CA GLY A 17 13.61 -28.29 -5.29
C GLY A 17 13.17 -28.36 -3.82
N ARG A 18 13.16 -27.26 -3.06
CA ARG A 18 12.62 -27.28 -1.68
C ARG A 18 11.61 -26.15 -1.50
N PRO A 19 10.36 -26.42 -1.09
CA PRO A 19 9.50 -25.39 -0.56
C PRO A 19 10.24 -24.76 0.62
N PRO A 20 10.50 -23.44 0.64
CA PRO A 20 11.02 -22.78 1.81
C PRO A 20 10.14 -23.15 2.99
N LYS A 21 10.73 -23.63 4.08
CA LYS A 21 10.00 -23.77 5.34
C LYS A 21 9.70 -22.33 5.73
N ASP A 22 8.42 -21.96 5.80
CA ASP A 22 8.00 -20.58 6.12
C ASP A 22 8.35 -20.26 7.58
N ASP A 23 9.63 -20.03 7.83
CA ASP A 23 10.15 -19.58 9.11
C ASP A 23 9.92 -18.08 9.18
N LEU A 24 8.85 -17.68 9.86
CA LEU A 24 8.46 -16.28 10.02
C LEU A 24 9.57 -15.43 10.66
N SER A 25 10.54 -16.04 11.36
CA SER A 25 11.71 -15.32 11.90
C SER A 25 12.65 -14.79 10.82
N THR A 26 12.55 -15.30 9.59
CA THR A 26 13.32 -14.82 8.44
C THR A 26 12.63 -13.68 7.68
N TRP A 27 11.39 -13.33 8.03
CA TRP A 27 10.68 -12.24 7.37
C TRP A 27 11.10 -10.89 7.95
N SER A 28 11.57 -10.00 7.09
CA SER A 28 11.82 -8.60 7.42
C SER A 28 10.68 -7.74 6.91
N VAL A 29 10.02 -7.01 7.81
CA VAL A 29 9.12 -5.91 7.43
C VAL A 29 9.99 -4.68 7.16
N THR A 30 9.94 -4.15 5.95
CA THR A 30 10.65 -2.93 5.57
C THR A 30 9.66 -1.94 5.02
N ASP A 31 9.73 -0.72 5.51
CA ASP A 31 8.96 0.39 4.96
C ASP A 31 9.74 0.97 3.78
N ASP A 32 9.52 0.39 2.61
CA ASP A 32 10.16 0.78 1.35
C ASP A 32 9.41 1.92 0.64
N TRP A 33 8.60 2.69 1.37
CA TRP A 33 7.84 3.79 0.78
C TRP A 33 8.76 4.98 0.46
N PRO A 34 8.46 5.71 -0.63
CA PRO A 34 9.17 6.95 -0.92
C PRO A 34 8.87 7.99 0.15
N GLU A 35 9.78 8.96 0.33
CA GLU A 35 9.58 10.10 1.24
C GLU A 35 8.24 10.81 1.00
N ARG A 36 7.76 10.81 -0.26
CA ARG A 36 6.42 11.23 -0.63
C ARG A 36 5.77 10.19 -1.54
N VAL A 37 4.64 9.65 -1.10
CA VAL A 37 3.78 8.81 -1.94
C VAL A 37 3.03 9.72 -2.91
N PRO A 38 3.22 9.58 -4.23
CA PRO A 38 2.49 10.38 -5.19
C PRO A 38 1.02 9.97 -5.20
N VAL A 39 0.13 10.94 -5.07
CA VAL A 39 -1.33 10.76 -5.18
C VAL A 39 -1.85 11.76 -6.22
N THR A 40 -2.69 11.29 -7.12
CA THR A 40 -3.31 12.10 -8.18
C THR A 40 -4.63 12.69 -7.72
N SER A 41 -5.08 13.78 -8.36
CA SER A 41 -6.39 14.37 -8.05
C SER A 41 -7.54 13.37 -8.26
N VAL A 42 -7.45 12.54 -9.30
CA VAL A 42 -8.46 11.50 -9.58
C VAL A 42 -8.52 10.46 -8.47
N GLU A 43 -7.38 10.09 -7.88
CA GLU A 43 -7.37 9.20 -6.72
C GLU A 43 -8.01 9.90 -5.52
N VAL A 44 -7.69 11.17 -5.25
CA VAL A 44 -8.32 11.95 -4.17
C VAL A 44 -9.84 12.00 -4.35
N ASP A 45 -10.35 12.27 -5.55
CA ASP A 45 -11.78 12.31 -5.85
C ASP A 45 -12.47 10.97 -5.53
N VAL A 46 -11.79 9.84 -5.81
CA VAL A 46 -12.28 8.51 -5.47
C VAL A 46 -12.29 8.29 -3.96
N PHE A 47 -11.31 8.79 -3.21
CA PHE A 47 -11.36 8.70 -1.74
C PHE A 47 -12.49 9.55 -1.17
N GLU A 48 -12.67 10.79 -1.64
CA GLU A 48 -13.71 11.70 -1.16
C GLU A 48 -15.13 11.21 -1.52
N ALA A 49 -15.33 10.55 -2.65
CA ALA A 49 -16.63 9.99 -3.01
C ALA A 49 -17.15 8.91 -2.04
N TRP A 50 -16.26 8.25 -1.29
CA TRP A 50 -16.63 7.19 -0.34
C TRP A 50 -16.53 7.64 1.12
N PHE A 51 -15.60 8.56 1.42
CA PHE A 51 -15.31 9.02 2.78
C PHE A 51 -15.74 10.45 3.06
N GLY A 52 -16.28 11.17 2.07
CA GLY A 52 -16.66 12.57 2.19
C GLY A 52 -17.58 12.84 3.36
N GLU A 53 -18.64 12.04 3.53
CA GLU A 53 -19.59 12.21 4.65
C GLU A 53 -18.92 12.01 6.02
N VAL A 54 -17.97 11.07 6.14
CA VAL A 54 -17.22 10.82 7.39
C VAL A 54 -16.26 11.98 7.66
N PHE A 55 -15.65 12.55 6.64
CA PHE A 55 -14.80 13.73 6.80
C PHE A 55 -15.60 14.98 7.14
N ASP A 56 -16.78 15.15 6.55
CA ASP A 56 -17.69 16.24 6.93
C ASP A 56 -18.20 16.09 8.37
N GLU A 57 -18.36 14.86 8.87
CA GLU A 57 -18.68 14.62 10.28
C GLU A 57 -17.49 14.93 11.21
N LEU A 58 -16.28 14.47 10.85
CA LEU A 58 -15.09 14.61 11.69
C LEU A 58 -14.46 16.02 11.65
N PHE A 59 -14.57 16.70 10.52
CA PHE A 59 -13.92 17.98 10.23
C PHE A 59 -14.91 19.06 9.77
N GLY A 60 -16.21 18.78 9.82
CA GLY A 60 -17.27 19.75 9.61
C GLY A 60 -17.11 20.98 10.49
N PRO A 61 -17.88 22.05 10.20
CA PRO A 61 -17.52 23.41 10.56
C PRO A 61 -17.06 23.54 12.01
N CYS A 62 -15.77 23.84 12.19
CA CYS A 62 -15.25 24.34 13.45
C CYS A 62 -16.02 25.62 13.79
N GLN A 63 -16.79 25.61 14.88
CA GLN A 63 -17.28 26.86 15.47
C GLN A 63 -16.13 27.74 15.94
#